data_AF-Q93N45-F1
#
_entry.id   AF-Q93N45-F1
#
_cell.length_a   1.000
_cell.length_b   1.000
_cell.length_c   1.000
_cell.angle_alpha   90.00
_cell.angle_beta   90.00
_cell.angle_gamma   90.00
#
_symmetry.space_group_name_H-M   'P 1'
#
loop_
_entity.id
_entity.type
_entity.pdbx_description
1 polymer ?
#
loop_
_entity_poly.entity_id
_entity_poly.type
_entity_poly.pdbx_seq_one_letter_code
_entity_poly.pdbx_strand_id
1 'polypeptide(L)'
;MIAIRTKIKAQGWRWFMRRVLREILQPVTKTGKYLKPFKFAIYVLLCKPMDIINYRRSKKNPTDTLYFFYDLEVEPITYNFCWALAIAEARRKEHRLSQLKIIIVPGLSQGLRKEDSEYQTIINDAARWWRIYSILLPMPMLLPNQPSLHFCASREEALMIKKEARYRYPDNYNITFPTTHQTKDGLKYKDFMSFRATSQARAYVSEWLEQRANHRKVIVITLRQYDYTLERNSNITAWAAFAKKLNKKEFFVVIIPDTEKAFHNPPEPLQEFMHFEAACWNMGLRAALYELAYLNLGVNNGPMSLCWLNAHTRYITFKMIVKEQSAATLENMLKIGFRLNQTPPFANQFQRWVWKDDEEEIISREFDSMYALLENKNSRQKQSSNTIM
;
A
#
# COMPACT_ATOMS: atom_id res chain seq x y z
N MET A 1 31.76 -6.10 19.04
CA MET A 1 31.52 -4.83 19.77
C MET A 1 32.47 -3.76 19.24
N ILE A 2 32.38 -3.40 17.95
CA ILE A 2 33.10 -2.22 17.43
C ILE A 2 32.41 -1.01 18.04
N ALA A 3 33.14 -0.32 18.90
CA ALA A 3 32.61 0.28 20.10
C ALA A 3 31.69 1.46 19.80
N ILE A 4 30.53 1.50 20.48
CA ILE A 4 29.64 2.67 20.55
C ILE A 4 30.46 3.97 20.77
N ARG A 5 31.55 3.91 21.54
CA ARG A 5 32.52 5.00 21.71
C ARG A 5 33.02 5.62 20.40
N THR A 6 33.34 4.83 19.36
CA THR A 6 33.81 5.35 18.07
C THR A 6 32.70 6.11 17.34
N LYS A 7 31.45 5.63 17.43
CA LYS A 7 30.28 6.30 16.84
C LYS A 7 29.84 7.53 17.63
N ILE A 8 30.00 7.55 18.95
CA ILE A 8 29.78 8.73 19.79
C ILE A 8 30.80 9.82 19.44
N LYS A 9 32.08 9.46 19.22
CA LYS A 9 33.10 10.40 18.77
C LYS A 9 32.80 10.96 17.38
N ALA A 10 32.28 10.14 16.46
CA ALA A 10 31.98 10.57 15.09
C ALA A 10 30.66 11.35 14.94
N GLN A 11 29.62 11.05 15.72
CA GLN A 11 28.26 11.61 15.54
C GLN A 11 27.77 12.44 16.74
N GLY A 12 28.58 12.53 17.80
CA GLY A 12 28.33 13.36 18.98
C GLY A 12 27.37 12.76 20.02
N TRP A 13 27.31 13.42 21.18
CA TRP A 13 26.48 13.01 22.33
C TRP A 13 24.98 13.08 22.05
N ARG A 14 24.54 14.06 21.24
CA ARG A 14 23.13 14.16 20.79
C ARG A 14 22.70 12.93 20.00
N TRP A 15 23.57 12.36 19.16
CA TRP A 15 23.29 11.12 18.46
C TRP A 15 23.14 9.93 19.40
N PHE A 16 23.99 9.84 20.43
CA PHE A 16 23.92 8.78 21.43
C PHE A 16 22.61 8.83 22.22
N MET A 17 22.24 9.99 22.75
CA MET A 17 20.99 10.17 23.49
C MET A 17 19.78 9.86 22.61
N ARG A 18 19.78 10.27 21.34
CA ARG A 18 18.74 9.89 20.38
C ARG A 18 18.74 8.39 20.09
N ARG A 19 19.90 7.73 20.04
CA ARG A 19 20.00 6.28 19.82
C ARG A 19 19.48 5.50 21.02
N VAL A 20 19.77 5.97 22.24
CA VAL A 20 19.21 5.44 23.48
C VAL A 20 17.69 5.64 23.51
N LEU A 21 17.20 6.84 23.17
CA LEU A 21 15.77 7.12 23.06
C LEU A 21 15.12 6.20 22.01
N ARG A 22 15.73 6.05 20.84
CA ARG A 22 15.26 5.15 19.79
C ARG A 22 15.25 3.69 20.22
N GLU A 23 16.27 3.24 20.96
CA GLU A 23 16.31 1.89 21.51
C GLU A 23 15.29 1.68 22.63
N ILE A 24 14.90 2.77 23.33
CA ILE A 24 13.80 2.77 24.29
C ILE A 24 12.44 2.70 23.58
N LEU A 25 12.24 3.47 22.50
CA LEU A 25 10.98 3.57 21.77
C LEU A 25 10.75 2.40 20.78
N GLN A 26 11.82 1.98 20.11
CA GLN A 26 11.90 0.95 19.09
C GLN A 26 13.15 0.08 19.30
N PRO A 27 13.08 -0.91 20.21
CA PRO A 27 14.22 -1.74 20.52
C PRO A 27 14.66 -2.59 19.32
N VAL A 28 15.85 -2.30 18.80
CA VAL A 28 16.42 -2.99 17.64
C VAL A 28 17.47 -4.02 18.10
N THR A 29 18.10 -3.79 19.25
CA THR A 29 19.08 -4.69 19.89
C THR A 29 18.40 -5.85 20.61
N LYS A 30 19.12 -6.96 20.78
CA LYS A 30 18.62 -8.13 21.53
C LYS A 30 18.21 -7.74 22.96
N THR A 31 19.01 -6.94 23.66
CA THR A 31 18.73 -6.46 25.02
C THR A 31 17.53 -5.53 25.09
N GLY A 32 17.39 -4.60 24.15
CA GLY A 32 16.21 -3.74 24.06
C GLY A 32 14.92 -4.55 23.86
N LYS A 33 14.97 -5.59 23.00
CA LYS A 33 13.82 -6.46 22.73
C LYS A 33 13.40 -7.26 23.97
N TYR A 34 14.37 -7.71 24.78
CA TYR A 34 14.12 -8.37 26.07
C TYR A 34 13.52 -7.45 27.14
N LEU A 35 13.88 -6.16 27.15
CA LEU A 35 13.39 -5.18 28.12
C LEU A 35 12.06 -4.52 27.72
N LYS A 36 11.63 -4.66 26.45
CA LYS A 36 10.36 -4.15 25.93
C LYS A 36 9.14 -4.54 26.78
N PRO A 37 8.94 -5.81 27.19
CA PRO A 37 7.79 -6.19 28.01
C PRO A 37 7.81 -5.52 29.39
N PHE A 38 8.97 -5.30 30.00
CA PHE A 38 9.07 -4.64 31.32
C PHE A 38 8.73 -3.14 31.25
N LYS A 39 9.19 -2.44 30.20
CA LYS A 39 8.84 -1.03 29.97
C LYS A 39 7.37 -0.85 29.60
N PHE A 40 6.84 -1.75 28.79
CA PHE A 40 5.41 -1.79 28.50
C PHE A 40 4.61 -2.07 29.78
N ALA A 41 5.09 -2.94 30.67
CA ALA A 41 4.46 -3.18 31.97
C ALA A 41 4.45 -1.94 32.86
N ILE A 42 5.55 -1.20 32.97
CA ILE A 42 5.61 0.07 33.72
C ILE A 42 4.66 1.11 33.12
N TYR A 43 4.68 1.29 31.80
CA TYR A 43 3.75 2.19 31.11
C TYR A 43 2.29 1.76 31.31
N VAL A 44 1.98 0.47 31.20
CA VAL A 44 0.64 -0.07 31.46
C VAL A 44 0.23 0.22 32.90
N LEU A 45 1.10 -0.01 33.88
CA LEU A 45 0.83 0.27 35.29
C LEU A 45 0.57 1.75 35.56
N LEU A 46 1.35 2.65 34.94
CA LEU A 46 1.26 4.09 35.19
C LEU A 46 0.16 4.78 34.37
N CYS A 47 -0.07 4.34 33.12
CA CYS A 47 -0.91 5.05 32.17
C CYS A 47 -2.23 4.35 31.84
N LYS A 48 -2.38 3.01 31.96
CA LYS A 48 -3.71 2.38 31.79
C LYS A 48 -4.76 2.94 32.74
N PRO A 49 -4.47 3.19 34.04
CA PRO A 49 -5.47 3.74 34.94
C PRO A 49 -6.00 5.08 34.41
N MET A 50 -5.11 5.93 33.91
CA MET A 50 -5.47 7.21 33.27
C MET A 50 -6.26 7.02 31.97
N ASP A 51 -5.89 6.08 31.12
CA ASP A 51 -6.65 5.77 29.89
C ASP A 51 -8.06 5.23 30.21
N ILE A 52 -8.21 4.41 31.25
CA ILE A 52 -9.50 3.91 31.73
C ILE A 52 -10.34 5.05 32.33
N ILE A 53 -9.72 5.95 33.10
CA ILE A 53 -10.40 7.13 33.66
C ILE A 53 -10.84 8.08 32.55
N ASN A 54 -10.00 8.34 31.55
CA ASN A 54 -10.35 9.17 30.39
C ASN A 54 -11.46 8.51 29.54
N TYR A 55 -11.40 7.19 29.34
CA TYR A 55 -12.48 6.43 28.70
C TYR A 55 -13.81 6.55 29.45
N ARG A 56 -13.78 6.53 30.79
CA ARG A 56 -14.97 6.70 31.64
C ARG A 56 -15.44 8.17 31.75
N ARG A 57 -14.54 9.14 31.62
CA ARG A 57 -14.82 10.60 31.68
C ARG A 57 -15.34 11.16 30.36
N SER A 58 -15.09 10.50 29.23
CA SER A 58 -15.72 10.79 27.93
C SER A 58 -17.26 10.63 28.07
N LYS A 59 -17.95 11.72 28.41
CA LYS A 59 -19.40 11.78 28.62
C LYS A 59 -20.16 11.56 27.29
N LYS A 60 -21.23 10.76 27.39
CA LYS A 60 -22.46 10.69 26.56
C LYS A 60 -22.47 11.52 25.26
N ASN A 61 -21.71 11.07 24.28
CA ASN A 61 -22.19 10.86 22.92
C ASN A 61 -21.38 9.69 22.37
N PRO A 62 -21.99 8.60 21.86
CA PRO A 62 -21.23 7.63 21.11
C PRO A 62 -20.69 8.37 19.89
N THR A 63 -19.40 8.74 19.92
CA THR A 63 -18.72 9.10 18.67
C THR A 63 -18.71 7.83 17.85
N ASP A 64 -19.54 7.84 16.81
CA ASP A 64 -19.72 6.73 15.89
C ASP A 64 -18.56 6.71 14.88
N THR A 65 -17.35 6.79 15.41
CA THR A 65 -16.16 7.22 14.68
C THR A 65 -14.95 6.39 15.08
N LEU A 66 -14.34 5.72 14.11
CA LEU A 66 -13.03 5.12 14.27
C LEU A 66 -11.95 6.16 14.00
N TYR A 67 -11.03 6.36 14.95
CA TYR A 67 -9.83 7.17 14.75
C TYR A 67 -8.66 6.25 14.40
N PHE A 68 -8.23 6.31 13.15
CA PHE A 68 -7.10 5.55 12.65
C PHE A 68 -5.84 6.41 12.71
N PHE A 69 -4.84 5.99 13.48
CA PHE A 69 -3.58 6.71 13.65
C PHE A 69 -2.49 6.10 12.77
N TYR A 70 -1.98 6.87 11.81
CA TYR A 70 -0.86 6.49 10.97
C TYR A 70 0.36 7.33 11.34
N ASP A 71 1.31 6.72 12.04
CA ASP A 71 2.42 7.43 12.67
C ASP A 71 3.68 7.37 11.81
N LEU A 72 4.06 8.52 11.24
CA LEU A 72 5.19 8.64 10.33
C LEU A 72 6.54 8.42 11.02
N GLU A 73 6.61 8.26 12.34
CA GLU A 73 7.83 7.80 13.04
C GLU A 73 8.13 6.31 12.79
N VAL A 74 7.12 5.52 12.48
CA VAL A 74 7.25 4.05 12.31
C VAL A 74 6.79 3.59 10.95
N GLU A 75 5.80 4.27 10.39
CA GLU A 75 5.18 3.89 9.15
C GLU A 75 5.94 4.40 7.92
N PRO A 76 6.03 3.58 6.86
CA PRO A 76 6.60 4.01 5.60
C PRO A 76 5.64 4.95 4.85
N ILE A 77 6.21 5.87 4.07
CA ILE A 77 5.47 6.72 3.14
C ILE A 77 5.43 5.99 1.79
N THR A 78 4.68 4.89 1.76
CA THR A 78 4.55 4.00 0.60
C THR A 78 3.12 3.47 0.49
N TYR A 79 2.86 2.69 -0.55
CA TYR A 79 1.59 2.00 -0.78
C TYR A 79 1.23 0.94 0.27
N ASN A 80 2.10 0.64 1.24
CA ASN A 80 1.69 -0.14 2.42
C ASN A 80 0.53 0.55 3.17
N PHE A 81 0.37 1.87 2.99
CA PHE A 81 -0.76 2.61 3.49
C PHE A 81 -2.11 2.06 2.98
N CYS A 82 -2.18 1.51 1.76
CA CYS A 82 -3.39 0.87 1.24
C CYS A 82 -3.89 -0.23 2.20
N TRP A 83 -2.97 -1.08 2.66
CA TRP A 83 -3.29 -2.17 3.58
C TRP A 83 -3.77 -1.62 4.92
N ALA A 84 -3.08 -0.62 5.48
CA ALA A 84 -3.47 -0.03 6.76
C ALA A 84 -4.87 0.62 6.69
N LEU A 85 -5.18 1.31 5.58
CA LEU A 85 -6.50 1.89 5.31
C LEU A 85 -7.59 0.82 5.14
N ALA A 86 -7.33 -0.25 4.40
CA ALA A 86 -8.29 -1.36 4.26
C ALA A 86 -8.58 -2.02 5.62
N ILE A 87 -7.57 -2.18 6.48
CA ILE A 87 -7.76 -2.70 7.83
C ILE A 87 -8.58 -1.74 8.69
N ALA A 88 -8.30 -0.44 8.61
CA ALA A 88 -9.07 0.58 9.32
C ALA A 88 -10.54 0.57 8.90
N GLU A 89 -10.82 0.50 7.60
CA GLU A 89 -12.19 0.43 7.07
C GLU A 89 -12.91 -0.88 7.48
N ALA A 90 -12.21 -2.02 7.41
CA ALA A 90 -12.76 -3.29 7.87
C ALA A 90 -13.10 -3.26 9.36
N ARG A 91 -12.24 -2.65 10.19
CA ARG A 91 -12.51 -2.46 11.63
C ARG A 91 -13.67 -1.50 11.89
N ARG A 92 -13.77 -0.42 11.11
CA ARG A 92 -14.90 0.50 11.20
C ARG A 92 -16.22 -0.26 10.97
N LYS A 93 -16.27 -1.08 9.91
CA LYS A 93 -17.43 -1.93 9.59
C LYS A 93 -17.71 -2.97 10.69
N GLU A 94 -16.68 -3.65 11.20
CA GLU A 94 -16.79 -4.63 12.30
C GLU A 94 -17.43 -4.02 13.55
N HIS A 95 -17.04 -2.80 13.91
CA HIS A 95 -17.60 -2.05 15.03
C HIS A 95 -18.88 -1.27 14.69
N ARG A 96 -19.38 -1.37 13.45
CA ARG A 96 -20.58 -0.68 12.95
C ARG A 96 -20.52 0.85 13.12
N LEU A 97 -19.34 1.44 12.95
CA LEU A 97 -19.11 2.87 13.11
C LEU A 97 -19.43 3.62 11.82
N SER A 98 -20.15 4.74 11.83
CA SER A 98 -20.46 5.52 10.60
C SER A 98 -19.28 6.29 10.03
N GLN A 99 -18.29 6.68 10.83
CA GLN A 99 -17.20 7.54 10.41
C GLN A 99 -15.82 6.90 10.57
N LEU A 100 -14.92 7.22 9.65
CA LEU A 100 -13.47 6.97 9.76
C LEU A 100 -12.77 8.32 9.73
N LYS A 101 -11.98 8.60 10.78
CA LYS A 101 -11.06 9.73 10.83
C LYS A 101 -9.64 9.22 10.77
N ILE A 102 -8.88 9.69 9.80
CA ILE A 102 -7.49 9.31 9.57
C ILE A 102 -6.62 10.40 10.15
N ILE A 103 -5.77 10.04 11.10
CA ILE A 103 -4.88 10.95 11.80
C ILE A 103 -3.45 10.60 11.39
N ILE A 104 -2.83 11.47 10.58
CA ILE A 104 -1.41 11.34 10.23
C ILE A 104 -0.60 12.05 11.32
N VAL A 105 0.27 11.30 11.99
CA VAL A 105 1.10 11.82 13.09
C VAL A 105 2.53 12.06 12.59
N PRO A 106 3.10 13.26 12.74
CA PRO A 106 4.42 13.58 12.23
C PRO A 106 5.51 12.81 12.96
N GLY A 107 6.51 12.31 12.22
CA GLY A 107 7.72 11.69 12.75
C GLY A 107 8.63 12.68 13.48
N LEU A 108 9.56 12.17 14.27
CA LEU A 108 10.44 12.98 15.13
C LEU A 108 11.55 13.70 14.34
N SER A 109 11.86 13.24 13.12
CA SER A 109 12.90 13.82 12.28
C SER A 109 12.26 14.69 11.19
N GLN A 110 12.00 15.97 11.51
CA GLN A 110 11.35 16.92 10.59
C GLN A 110 10.01 16.38 10.04
N GLY A 111 9.19 15.76 10.89
CA GLY A 111 7.91 15.19 10.48
C GLY A 111 7.99 13.80 9.84
N LEU A 112 9.19 13.23 9.68
CA LEU A 112 9.42 11.93 9.04
C LEU A 112 10.14 10.96 9.98
N ARG A 113 10.03 9.65 9.73
CA ARG A 113 10.93 8.65 10.33
C ARG A 113 12.34 8.78 9.77
N LYS A 114 13.34 8.37 10.54
CA LYS A 114 14.71 8.22 10.04
C LYS A 114 14.88 6.87 9.33
N GLU A 115 15.29 6.90 8.07
CA GLU A 115 15.56 5.73 7.25
C GLU A 115 17.04 5.31 7.35
N ASP A 116 17.39 4.19 6.71
CA ASP A 116 18.77 3.80 6.44
C ASP A 116 19.46 4.76 5.47
N SER A 117 20.78 4.90 5.58
CA SER A 117 21.55 5.86 4.79
C SER A 117 21.51 5.55 3.30
N GLU A 118 21.47 4.27 2.91
CA GLU A 118 21.40 3.87 1.50
C GLU A 118 20.09 4.32 0.88
N TYR A 119 18.96 4.05 1.54
CA TYR A 119 17.67 4.56 1.11
C TYR A 119 17.63 6.09 1.06
N GLN A 120 18.19 6.80 2.06
CA GLN A 120 18.18 8.27 2.07
C GLN A 120 18.97 8.92 0.94
N THR A 121 20.03 8.26 0.46
CA THR A 121 20.81 8.73 -0.69
C THR A 121 19.99 8.71 -1.98
N ILE A 122 19.13 7.71 -2.14
CA ILE A 122 18.28 7.57 -3.34
C ILE A 122 16.99 8.39 -3.15
N ILE A 123 16.39 8.32 -1.97
CA ILE A 123 15.12 8.94 -1.62
C ILE A 123 15.31 9.84 -0.40
N ASN A 124 15.67 11.09 -0.69
CA ASN A 124 15.90 12.11 0.31
C ASN A 124 14.59 12.59 0.97
N ASP A 125 14.71 13.43 1.99
CA ASP A 125 13.54 13.90 2.75
C ASP A 125 12.55 14.72 1.90
N ALA A 126 13.01 15.48 0.90
CA ALA A 126 12.12 16.21 -0.01
C ALA A 126 11.27 15.25 -0.88
N ALA A 127 11.89 14.19 -1.43
CA ALA A 127 11.17 13.16 -2.18
C ALA A 127 10.15 12.42 -1.29
N ARG A 128 10.46 12.22 0.00
CA ARG A 128 9.53 11.61 0.97
C ARG A 128 8.36 12.51 1.29
N TRP A 129 8.59 13.81 1.47
CA TRP A 129 7.53 14.80 1.60
C TRP A 129 6.64 14.82 0.38
N TRP A 130 7.22 14.80 -0.83
CA TRP A 130 6.44 14.70 -2.07
C TRP A 130 5.52 13.47 -2.09
N ARG A 131 6.03 12.31 -1.66
CA ARG A 131 5.23 11.08 -1.55
C ARG A 131 4.08 11.19 -0.55
N ILE A 132 4.17 12.03 0.48
CA ILE A 132 3.03 12.29 1.36
C ILE A 132 1.88 12.89 0.53
N TYR A 133 2.16 13.96 -0.23
CA TYR A 133 1.15 14.65 -1.03
C TYR A 133 0.63 13.83 -2.22
N SER A 134 1.49 13.03 -2.86
CA SER A 134 1.09 12.26 -4.05
C SER A 134 0.55 10.86 -3.74
N ILE A 135 0.88 10.28 -2.57
CA ILE A 135 0.48 8.91 -2.20
C ILE A 135 -0.44 8.94 -0.98
N LEU A 136 0.03 9.44 0.18
CA LEU A 136 -0.72 9.29 1.42
C LEU A 136 -1.99 10.14 1.45
N LEU A 137 -1.92 11.42 1.12
CA LEU A 137 -3.09 12.32 1.21
C LEU A 137 -4.24 11.97 0.25
N PRO A 138 -4.02 11.58 -1.02
CA PRO A 138 -5.12 11.29 -1.94
C PRO A 138 -5.73 9.89 -1.73
N MET A 139 -4.97 8.93 -1.20
CA MET A 139 -5.39 7.53 -1.09
C MET A 139 -6.66 7.29 -0.22
N PRO A 140 -6.87 8.02 0.90
CA PRO A 140 -8.13 7.97 1.66
C PRO A 140 -9.39 8.24 0.84
N MET A 141 -9.30 9.06 -0.22
CA MET A 141 -10.45 9.40 -1.07
C MET A 141 -10.95 8.21 -1.90
N LEU A 142 -10.17 7.13 -1.95
CA LEU A 142 -10.55 5.88 -2.60
C LEU A 142 -11.36 4.95 -1.69
N LEU A 143 -11.56 5.30 -0.42
CA LEU A 143 -12.45 4.54 0.46
C LEU A 143 -13.91 4.99 0.26
N PRO A 144 -14.88 4.06 0.30
CA PRO A 144 -16.29 4.35 0.03
C PRO A 144 -16.92 5.30 1.06
N ASN A 145 -16.41 5.30 2.29
CA ASN A 145 -16.93 6.09 3.40
C ASN A 145 -16.41 7.55 3.41
N GLN A 146 -15.61 7.97 2.42
CA GLN A 146 -15.03 9.32 2.32
C GLN A 146 -14.48 9.83 3.67
N PRO A 147 -13.45 9.17 4.22
CA PRO A 147 -12.94 9.49 5.55
C PRO A 147 -12.44 10.94 5.65
N SER A 148 -12.58 11.54 6.84
CA SER A 148 -11.89 12.80 7.09
C SER A 148 -10.41 12.55 7.34
N LEU A 149 -9.55 13.39 6.79
CA LEU A 149 -8.11 13.31 6.96
C LEU A 149 -7.61 14.49 7.79
N HIS A 150 -6.84 14.20 8.84
CA HIS A 150 -6.19 15.19 9.69
C HIS A 150 -4.69 14.95 9.70
N PHE A 151 -3.93 15.89 9.15
CA PHE A 151 -2.47 15.86 9.21
C PHE A 151 -2.02 16.74 10.38
N CYS A 152 -1.51 16.12 11.45
CA CYS A 152 -1.14 16.87 12.65
C CYS A 152 0.12 17.72 12.39
N ALA A 153 0.10 18.98 12.80
CA ALA A 153 1.25 19.86 12.84
C ALA A 153 2.28 19.41 13.89
N SER A 154 1.85 18.74 14.95
CA SER A 154 2.72 18.24 16.01
C SER A 154 2.26 16.92 16.62
N ARG A 155 3.14 16.28 17.40
CA ARG A 155 2.78 15.07 18.14
C ARG A 155 1.91 15.38 19.36
N GLU A 156 2.02 16.60 19.89
CA GLU A 156 1.18 17.13 20.96
C GLU A 156 -0.28 17.28 20.49
N GLU A 157 -0.49 17.76 19.26
CA GLU A 157 -1.81 17.81 18.64
C GLU A 157 -2.42 16.41 18.50
N ALA A 158 -1.64 15.46 17.98
CA ALA A 158 -2.06 14.05 17.91
C ALA A 158 -2.45 13.50 19.29
N LEU A 159 -1.78 13.94 20.36
CA LEU A 159 -2.08 13.53 21.74
C LEU A 159 -3.40 14.09 22.22
N MET A 160 -3.73 15.33 21.86
CA MET A 160 -5.04 15.92 22.15
C MET A 160 -6.15 15.15 21.43
N ILE A 161 -5.99 14.86 20.14
CA ILE A 161 -6.95 14.05 19.37
C ILE A 161 -7.10 12.64 19.97
N LYS A 162 -6.00 11.99 20.34
CA LYS A 162 -6.01 10.65 20.95
C LYS A 162 -6.82 10.60 22.25
N LYS A 163 -6.81 11.67 23.07
CA LYS A 163 -7.56 11.73 24.33
C LYS A 163 -9.08 11.72 24.11
N GLU A 164 -9.53 12.26 22.98
CA GLU A 164 -10.95 12.31 22.60
C GLU A 164 -11.40 11.05 21.84
N ALA A 165 -10.44 10.33 21.24
CA ALA A 165 -10.71 9.17 20.42
C ALA A 165 -11.11 7.92 21.23
N ARG A 166 -12.40 7.62 21.26
CA ARG A 166 -12.98 6.43 21.93
C ARG A 166 -12.64 5.13 21.21
N TYR A 167 -12.94 5.05 19.91
CA TYR A 167 -12.56 3.92 19.06
C TYR A 167 -11.31 4.29 18.28
N ARG A 168 -10.27 3.45 18.38
CA ARG A 168 -8.96 3.74 17.81
C ARG A 168 -8.42 2.52 17.10
N TYR A 169 -7.71 2.75 16.01
CA TYR A 169 -6.86 1.73 15.40
C TYR A 169 -5.45 2.31 15.20
N PRO A 170 -4.39 1.65 15.68
CA PRO A 170 -4.36 0.46 16.55
C PRO A 170 -5.04 0.67 17.92
N ASP A 171 -5.61 -0.40 18.52
CA ASP A 171 -6.36 -0.30 19.80
C ASP A 171 -5.49 0.25 20.94
N ASN A 172 -4.22 -0.16 20.95
CA ASN A 172 -3.20 0.21 21.92
C ASN A 172 -2.26 1.30 21.41
N TYR A 173 -2.68 2.09 20.41
CA TYR A 173 -1.85 3.14 19.86
C TYR A 173 -1.33 4.11 20.93
N ASN A 174 -0.04 4.39 20.87
CA ASN A 174 0.64 5.29 21.79
C ASN A 174 1.59 6.21 21.03
N ILE A 175 1.52 7.51 21.30
CA ILE A 175 2.34 8.52 20.61
C ILE A 175 3.79 8.47 21.08
N THR A 176 4.06 8.08 22.32
CA THR A 176 5.44 7.86 22.77
C THR A 176 6.01 6.58 22.17
N PHE A 177 5.22 5.50 22.15
CA PHE A 177 5.60 4.16 21.69
C PHE A 177 4.71 3.70 20.52
N PRO A 178 4.86 4.33 19.35
CA PRO A 178 4.01 4.01 18.21
C PRO A 178 4.24 2.59 17.68
N THR A 179 3.19 2.02 17.10
CA THR A 179 3.16 0.64 16.59
C THR A 179 2.90 0.62 15.10
N THR A 180 3.58 -0.25 14.37
CA THR A 180 3.36 -0.43 12.93
C THR A 180 2.12 -1.27 12.64
N HIS A 181 1.44 -0.96 11.54
CA HIS A 181 0.39 -1.78 10.97
C HIS A 181 0.98 -3.04 10.35
N GLN A 182 0.29 -4.16 10.50
CA GLN A 182 0.72 -5.44 9.98
C GLN A 182 -0.32 -5.94 8.99
N THR A 183 0.11 -6.24 7.75
CA THR A 183 -0.74 -6.80 6.68
C THR A 183 -1.56 -7.99 7.14
N LYS A 184 -0.98 -8.85 8.00
CA LYS A 184 -1.64 -10.04 8.56
C LYS A 184 -2.94 -9.73 9.31
N ASP A 185 -3.06 -8.53 9.90
CA ASP A 185 -4.23 -8.13 10.68
C ASP A 185 -5.47 -7.97 9.78
N GLY A 186 -5.25 -7.77 8.48
CA GLY A 186 -6.30 -7.67 7.46
C GLY A 186 -6.76 -9.01 6.90
N LEU A 187 -5.90 -10.03 6.90
CA LEU A 187 -6.17 -11.32 6.22
C LEU A 187 -7.35 -12.11 6.81
N LYS A 188 -7.79 -11.76 8.02
CA LYS A 188 -8.95 -12.38 8.68
C LYS A 188 -10.29 -11.86 8.15
N TYR A 189 -10.34 -10.71 7.47
CA TYR A 189 -11.60 -10.13 6.99
C TYR A 189 -11.97 -10.69 5.62
N LYS A 190 -13.24 -11.07 5.47
CA LYS A 190 -13.79 -11.52 4.17
C LYS A 190 -14.10 -10.34 3.24
N ASP A 191 -14.69 -9.27 3.77
CA ASP A 191 -14.97 -8.01 3.04
C ASP A 191 -13.83 -7.00 3.27
N PHE A 192 -12.67 -7.29 2.67
CA PHE A 192 -11.44 -6.53 2.89
C PHE A 192 -11.09 -5.57 1.74
N MET A 193 -11.53 -5.88 0.52
CA MET A 193 -11.23 -5.10 -0.69
C MET A 193 -12.10 -3.84 -0.77
N SER A 194 -11.74 -2.83 0.00
CA SER A 194 -12.57 -1.63 0.18
C SER A 194 -12.28 -0.50 -0.80
N PHE A 195 -11.23 -0.57 -1.61
CA PHE A 195 -10.86 0.54 -2.50
C PHE A 195 -11.79 0.65 -3.71
N ARG A 196 -12.11 1.88 -4.09
CA ARG A 196 -12.83 2.21 -5.31
C ARG A 196 -12.41 3.56 -5.87
N ALA A 197 -12.28 3.64 -7.18
CA ALA A 197 -12.03 4.89 -7.88
C ALA A 197 -13.24 5.82 -7.77
N THR A 198 -12.98 7.12 -7.65
CA THR A 198 -14.05 8.14 -7.62
C THR A 198 -14.76 8.20 -8.97
N SER A 199 -16.03 8.60 -8.97
CA SER A 199 -16.83 8.76 -10.19
C SER A 199 -16.16 9.72 -11.18
N GLN A 200 -15.63 10.84 -10.69
CA GLN A 200 -14.95 11.82 -11.53
C GLN A 200 -13.66 11.27 -12.16
N ALA A 201 -12.84 10.53 -11.40
CA ALA A 201 -11.63 9.93 -11.95
C ALA A 201 -11.97 8.88 -13.02
N ARG A 202 -13.02 8.08 -12.79
CA ARG A 202 -13.53 7.12 -13.79
C ARG A 202 -14.03 7.83 -15.05
N ALA A 203 -14.72 8.96 -14.92
CA ALA A 203 -15.19 9.73 -16.07
C ALA A 203 -14.00 10.20 -16.93
N TYR A 204 -13.00 10.83 -16.32
CA TYR A 204 -11.81 11.30 -17.06
C TYR A 204 -11.03 10.16 -17.73
N VAL A 205 -10.87 9.02 -17.06
CA VAL A 205 -10.16 7.88 -17.66
C VAL A 205 -11.01 7.22 -18.75
N SER A 206 -12.34 7.17 -18.61
CA SER A 206 -13.23 6.66 -19.66
C SER A 206 -13.10 7.48 -20.93
N GLU A 207 -13.18 8.81 -20.82
CA GLU A 207 -13.01 9.72 -21.95
C GLU A 207 -11.63 9.55 -22.60
N TRP A 208 -10.57 9.46 -21.79
CA TRP A 208 -9.22 9.23 -22.29
C TRP A 208 -9.08 7.91 -23.05
N LEU A 209 -9.72 6.83 -22.56
CA LEU A 209 -9.73 5.51 -23.18
C LEU A 209 -10.59 5.46 -24.44
N GLU A 210 -11.76 6.09 -24.46
CA GLU A 210 -12.65 6.13 -25.63
C GLU A 210 -11.94 6.70 -26.86
N GLN A 211 -11.15 7.76 -26.67
CA GLN A 211 -10.38 8.41 -27.74
C GLN A 211 -9.20 7.56 -28.27
N ARG A 212 -8.72 6.55 -27.53
CA ARG A 212 -7.43 5.88 -27.81
C ARG A 212 -7.55 4.36 -27.98
N ALA A 213 -8.35 3.72 -27.14
CA ALA A 213 -8.52 2.28 -27.16
C ALA A 213 -9.35 1.83 -28.36
N ASN A 214 -10.23 2.66 -28.93
CA ASN A 214 -11.06 2.31 -30.08
C ASN A 214 -11.78 0.95 -29.88
N HIS A 215 -12.49 0.81 -28.76
CA HIS A 215 -13.19 -0.41 -28.33
C HIS A 215 -12.34 -1.66 -28.06
N ARG A 216 -11.01 -1.57 -28.16
CA ARG A 216 -10.10 -2.68 -27.81
C ARG A 216 -10.08 -2.93 -26.31
N LYS A 217 -9.80 -4.18 -25.94
CA LYS A 217 -9.60 -4.62 -24.55
C LYS A 217 -8.33 -3.98 -24.00
N VAL A 218 -8.47 -3.14 -22.97
CA VAL A 218 -7.36 -2.37 -22.40
C VAL A 218 -6.54 -3.27 -21.47
N ILE A 219 -5.27 -3.49 -21.80
CA ILE A 219 -4.30 -4.21 -20.96
C ILE A 219 -3.38 -3.18 -20.32
N VAL A 220 -3.37 -3.12 -18.99
CA VAL A 220 -2.53 -2.18 -18.25
C VAL A 220 -1.35 -2.92 -17.67
N ILE A 221 -0.13 -2.48 -17.96
CA ILE A 221 1.11 -3.04 -17.41
C ILE A 221 1.73 -2.00 -16.48
N THR A 222 1.80 -2.30 -15.19
CA THR A 222 2.45 -1.46 -14.19
C THR A 222 3.87 -1.97 -13.94
N LEU A 223 4.85 -1.16 -14.34
CA LEU A 223 6.25 -1.49 -14.22
C LEU A 223 6.81 -1.08 -12.86
N ARG A 224 7.87 -1.78 -12.46
CA ARG A 224 8.75 -1.35 -11.37
C ARG A 224 10.14 -1.11 -11.94
N GLN A 225 10.66 0.09 -11.77
CA GLN A 225 11.96 0.55 -12.27
C GLN A 225 12.62 1.43 -11.20
N TYR A 226 12.65 0.90 -9.99
CA TYR A 226 13.08 1.61 -8.81
C TYR A 226 14.58 1.48 -8.62
N ASP A 227 15.26 2.58 -8.30
CA ASP A 227 16.72 2.62 -8.15
C ASP A 227 17.20 2.03 -6.81
N TYR A 228 16.28 1.80 -5.88
CA TYR A 228 16.53 1.04 -4.65
C TYR A 228 15.98 -0.38 -4.81
N THR A 229 16.78 -1.40 -4.50
CA THR A 229 16.40 -2.83 -4.61
C THR A 229 16.04 -3.24 -6.06
N LEU A 230 17.07 -3.25 -6.92
CA LEU A 230 16.98 -3.48 -8.36
C LEU A 230 16.43 -4.86 -8.74
N GLU A 231 16.72 -5.89 -7.95
CA GLU A 231 16.30 -7.28 -8.15
C GLU A 231 14.76 -7.46 -8.19
N ARG A 232 14.03 -6.49 -7.62
CA ARG A 232 12.56 -6.48 -7.66
C ARG A 232 11.99 -5.85 -8.93
N ASN A 233 12.82 -5.20 -9.75
CA ASN A 233 12.36 -4.53 -10.96
C ASN A 233 11.76 -5.51 -11.96
N SER A 234 10.89 -4.95 -12.80
CA SER A 234 10.28 -5.66 -13.90
C SER A 234 11.33 -6.06 -14.93
N ASN A 235 11.21 -7.26 -15.49
CA ASN A 235 11.98 -7.69 -16.65
C ASN A 235 11.45 -6.96 -17.91
N ILE A 236 12.01 -5.78 -18.20
CA ILE A 236 11.54 -4.88 -19.26
C ILE A 236 11.47 -5.57 -20.63
N THR A 237 12.48 -6.39 -20.94
CA THR A 237 12.52 -7.15 -22.21
C THR A 237 11.37 -8.15 -22.30
N ALA A 238 11.10 -8.90 -21.24
CA ALA A 238 10.00 -9.86 -21.21
C ALA A 238 8.63 -9.19 -21.31
N TRP A 239 8.41 -8.08 -20.59
CA TRP A 239 7.15 -7.32 -20.67
C TRP A 239 6.91 -6.74 -22.07
N ALA A 240 7.96 -6.20 -22.70
CA ALA A 240 7.88 -5.70 -24.06
C ALA A 240 7.60 -6.81 -25.08
N ALA A 241 8.29 -7.95 -24.96
CA ALA A 241 8.09 -9.10 -25.84
C ALA A 241 6.66 -9.65 -25.75
N PHE A 242 6.14 -9.80 -24.53
CA PHE A 242 4.74 -10.17 -24.30
C PHE A 242 3.77 -9.16 -24.92
N ALA A 243 3.95 -7.86 -24.65
CA ALA A 243 3.06 -6.82 -25.17
C ALA A 243 3.05 -6.76 -26.71
N LYS A 244 4.20 -7.00 -27.36
CA LYS A 244 4.33 -7.08 -28.82
C LYS A 244 3.58 -8.27 -29.44
N LYS A 245 3.44 -9.39 -28.70
CA LYS A 245 2.73 -10.60 -29.16
C LYS A 245 1.21 -10.44 -29.13
N LEU A 246 0.67 -9.51 -28.35
CA LEU A 246 -0.77 -9.30 -28.27
C LEU A 246 -1.34 -8.81 -29.61
N ASN A 247 -2.50 -9.36 -29.97
CA ASN A 247 -3.22 -8.94 -31.19
C ASN A 247 -3.64 -7.47 -31.08
N LYS A 248 -2.96 -6.58 -31.82
CA LYS A 248 -3.19 -5.12 -31.79
C LYS A 248 -4.59 -4.68 -32.25
N LYS A 249 -5.33 -5.56 -32.96
CA LYS A 249 -6.75 -5.33 -33.33
C LYS A 249 -7.71 -5.57 -32.17
N GLU A 250 -7.30 -6.38 -31.20
CA GLU A 250 -8.11 -6.76 -30.06
C GLU A 250 -7.70 -6.05 -28.78
N PHE A 251 -6.40 -5.87 -28.56
CA PHE A 251 -5.85 -5.33 -27.31
C PHE A 251 -5.25 -3.94 -27.51
N PHE A 252 -5.45 -3.09 -26.51
CA PHE A 252 -4.79 -1.79 -26.38
C PHE A 252 -3.92 -1.81 -25.12
N VAL A 253 -2.60 -1.80 -25.29
CA VAL A 253 -1.66 -1.87 -24.17
C VAL A 253 -1.33 -0.47 -23.67
N VAL A 254 -1.48 -0.28 -22.36
CA VAL A 254 -1.13 0.95 -21.63
C VAL A 254 -0.05 0.61 -20.59
N ILE A 255 1.07 1.30 -20.65
CA ILE A 255 2.18 1.18 -19.71
C ILE A 255 2.03 2.27 -18.64
N ILE A 256 2.17 1.87 -17.38
CA ILE A 256 2.37 2.78 -16.26
C ILE A 256 3.82 2.59 -15.81
N PRO A 257 4.70 3.59 -16.05
CA PRO A 257 6.08 3.50 -15.59
C PRO A 257 6.18 3.58 -14.07
N ASP A 258 7.37 3.30 -13.54
CA ASP A 258 7.67 3.64 -12.16
C ASP A 258 7.55 5.16 -11.96
N THR A 259 7.10 5.58 -10.77
CA THR A 259 6.89 6.98 -10.45
C THR A 259 8.15 7.81 -10.66
N GLU A 260 9.33 7.32 -10.26
CA GLU A 260 10.60 8.04 -10.42
C GLU A 260 11.11 8.07 -11.88
N LYS A 261 10.48 7.30 -12.78
CA LYS A 261 10.81 7.27 -14.22
C LYS A 261 9.72 7.92 -15.08
N ALA A 262 8.66 8.45 -14.48
CA ALA A 262 7.50 8.99 -15.18
C ALA A 262 7.81 10.22 -16.06
N PHE A 263 8.92 10.93 -15.81
CA PHE A 263 9.37 12.05 -16.64
C PHE A 263 10.57 11.71 -17.53
N HIS A 264 10.98 10.44 -17.56
CA HIS A 264 12.06 9.98 -18.42
C HIS A 264 11.49 9.38 -19.70
N ASN A 265 12.30 9.35 -20.75
CA ASN A 265 11.95 8.61 -21.95
C ASN A 265 11.74 7.13 -21.60
N PRO A 266 10.67 6.50 -22.11
CA PRO A 266 10.49 5.06 -21.95
C PRO A 266 11.70 4.28 -22.49
N PRO A 267 12.02 3.12 -21.87
CA PRO A 267 12.98 2.19 -22.46
C PRO A 267 12.60 1.87 -23.90
N GLU A 268 13.59 1.78 -24.79
CA GLU A 268 13.39 1.58 -26.23
C GLU A 268 12.36 0.47 -26.55
N PRO A 269 12.39 -0.72 -25.92
CA PRO A 269 11.44 -1.79 -26.25
C PRO A 269 9.97 -1.46 -25.94
N LEU A 270 9.71 -0.41 -25.14
CA LEU A 270 8.39 0.00 -24.67
C LEU A 270 7.90 1.32 -25.30
N GLN A 271 8.71 1.98 -26.14
CA GLN A 271 8.36 3.29 -26.69
C GLN A 271 7.14 3.26 -27.62
N GLU A 272 6.87 2.14 -28.29
CA GLU A 272 5.72 2.02 -29.20
C GLU A 272 4.35 1.96 -28.50
N PHE A 273 4.33 1.71 -27.19
CA PHE A 273 3.09 1.56 -26.43
C PHE A 273 2.61 2.88 -25.87
N MET A 274 1.31 2.96 -25.54
CA MET A 274 0.77 4.12 -24.85
C MET A 274 1.30 4.14 -23.41
N HIS A 275 1.80 5.29 -22.96
CA HIS A 275 2.17 5.52 -21.56
C HIS A 275 1.11 6.39 -20.89
N PHE A 276 0.81 6.12 -19.62
CA PHE A 276 -0.13 6.93 -18.85
C PHE A 276 0.51 7.45 -17.57
N GLU A 277 1.39 8.45 -17.72
CA GLU A 277 2.21 9.02 -16.65
C GLU A 277 1.37 9.75 -15.61
N ALA A 278 0.17 10.24 -15.97
CA ALA A 278 -0.76 10.85 -15.01
C ALA A 278 -1.11 9.89 -13.85
N ALA A 279 -1.18 8.58 -14.13
CA ALA A 279 -1.39 7.57 -13.10
C ALA A 279 -0.22 7.44 -12.13
N CYS A 280 0.99 7.92 -12.45
CA CYS A 280 2.14 7.87 -11.55
C CYS A 280 2.00 8.76 -10.31
N TRP A 281 1.21 9.82 -10.42
CA TRP A 281 1.12 10.87 -9.42
C TRP A 281 -0.31 11.13 -8.92
N ASN A 282 -1.32 10.62 -9.63
CA ASN A 282 -2.72 10.75 -9.24
C ASN A 282 -3.34 9.38 -8.90
N MET A 283 -3.54 9.13 -7.61
CA MET A 283 -4.07 7.84 -7.13
C MET A 283 -5.51 7.59 -7.59
N GLY A 284 -6.30 8.65 -7.78
CA GLY A 284 -7.65 8.57 -8.34
C GLY A 284 -7.65 8.05 -9.77
N LEU A 285 -6.84 8.68 -10.64
CA LEU A 285 -6.70 8.27 -12.05
C LEU A 285 -6.09 6.88 -12.18
N ARG A 286 -5.10 6.53 -11.35
CA ARG A 286 -4.51 5.18 -11.31
C ARG A 286 -5.57 4.12 -10.96
N ALA A 287 -6.31 4.33 -9.88
CA ALA A 287 -7.38 3.41 -9.48
C ALA A 287 -8.47 3.30 -10.56
N ALA A 288 -8.85 4.42 -11.18
CA ALA A 288 -9.83 4.44 -12.26
C ALA A 288 -9.35 3.65 -13.49
N LEU A 289 -8.10 3.82 -13.91
CA LEU A 289 -7.51 3.04 -14.99
C LEU A 289 -7.52 1.54 -14.65
N TYR A 290 -7.15 1.19 -13.42
CA TYR A 290 -7.17 -0.22 -12.99
C TYR A 290 -8.59 -0.83 -13.00
N GLU A 291 -9.62 -0.06 -12.62
CA GLU A 291 -11.01 -0.54 -12.66
C GLU A 291 -11.56 -0.68 -14.08
N LEU A 292 -11.18 0.23 -14.97
CA LEU A 292 -11.68 0.27 -16.35
C LEU A 292 -10.89 -0.66 -17.29
N ALA A 293 -9.69 -1.07 -16.89
CA ALA A 293 -8.90 -2.03 -17.64
C ALA A 293 -9.61 -3.38 -17.79
N TYR A 294 -9.41 -4.02 -18.94
CA TYR A 294 -9.83 -5.41 -19.13
C TYR A 294 -9.03 -6.33 -18.21
N LEU A 295 -7.72 -6.09 -18.10
CA LEU A 295 -6.81 -6.81 -17.19
C LEU A 295 -5.60 -5.93 -16.81
N ASN A 296 -5.22 -5.98 -15.53
CA ASN A 296 -4.02 -5.33 -15.01
C ASN A 296 -2.90 -6.34 -14.77
N LEU A 297 -1.70 -6.02 -15.20
CA LEU A 297 -0.51 -6.85 -15.07
C LEU A 297 0.59 -6.06 -14.36
N GLY A 298 1.39 -6.74 -13.56
CA GLY A 298 2.54 -6.11 -12.91
C GLY A 298 3.29 -7.08 -12.02
N VAL A 299 4.34 -6.60 -11.38
CA VAL A 299 5.11 -7.36 -10.38
C VAL A 299 4.69 -6.99 -8.96
N ASN A 300 5.20 -7.72 -7.96
CA ASN A 300 5.04 -7.36 -6.55
C ASN A 300 5.70 -6.01 -6.24
N ASN A 301 4.94 -4.93 -6.40
CA ASN A 301 5.32 -3.57 -6.10
C ASN A 301 4.20 -2.87 -5.29
N GLY A 302 4.51 -1.70 -4.75
CA GLY A 302 3.56 -0.91 -3.98
C GLY A 302 2.27 -0.59 -4.75
N PRO A 303 2.35 0.00 -5.95
CA PRO A 303 1.19 0.34 -6.78
C PRO A 303 0.14 -0.75 -6.95
N MET A 304 0.58 -2.01 -7.13
CA MET A 304 -0.35 -3.13 -7.33
C MET A 304 -1.26 -3.40 -6.13
N SER A 305 -0.96 -2.87 -4.95
CA SER A 305 -1.88 -2.91 -3.79
C SER A 305 -3.23 -2.24 -4.05
N LEU A 306 -3.29 -1.24 -4.94
CA LEU A 306 -4.56 -0.63 -5.37
C LEU A 306 -5.42 -1.60 -6.19
N CYS A 307 -4.81 -2.57 -6.89
CA CYS A 307 -5.53 -3.68 -7.50
C CYS A 307 -5.91 -4.73 -6.45
N TRP A 308 -4.95 -5.15 -5.62
CA TRP A 308 -5.17 -6.22 -4.64
C TRP A 308 -6.32 -5.92 -3.69
N LEU A 309 -6.50 -4.65 -3.31
CA LEU A 309 -7.51 -4.23 -2.34
C LEU A 309 -8.74 -3.59 -2.99
N ASN A 310 -8.94 -3.78 -4.29
CA ASN A 310 -10.09 -3.28 -5.04
C ASN A 310 -10.80 -4.43 -5.76
N ALA A 311 -12.01 -4.74 -5.30
CA ALA A 311 -12.83 -5.84 -5.82
C ALA A 311 -13.25 -5.65 -7.29
N HIS A 312 -13.20 -4.42 -7.81
CA HIS A 312 -13.57 -4.07 -9.18
C HIS A 312 -12.42 -4.20 -10.17
N THR A 313 -11.23 -4.56 -9.71
CA THR A 313 -10.08 -4.78 -10.59
C THR A 313 -9.90 -6.25 -10.92
N ARG A 314 -9.40 -6.50 -12.13
CA ARG A 314 -8.93 -7.82 -12.58
C ARG A 314 -7.42 -7.72 -12.71
N TYR A 315 -6.68 -8.66 -12.14
CA TYR A 315 -5.23 -8.56 -12.17
C TYR A 315 -4.48 -9.89 -12.16
N ILE A 316 -3.25 -9.84 -12.65
CA ILE A 316 -2.21 -10.83 -12.40
C ILE A 316 -0.99 -10.09 -11.85
N THR A 317 -0.48 -10.52 -10.71
CA THR A 317 0.74 -10.00 -10.11
C THR A 317 1.80 -11.09 -10.07
N PHE A 318 2.96 -10.83 -10.67
CA PHE A 318 4.09 -11.75 -10.77
C PHE A 318 5.17 -11.40 -9.74
N LYS A 319 6.21 -12.26 -9.66
CA LYS A 319 7.41 -12.01 -8.85
C LYS A 319 7.08 -11.72 -7.39
N MET A 320 6.23 -12.57 -6.79
CA MET A 320 5.82 -12.39 -5.39
C MET A 320 6.97 -12.55 -4.40
N ILE A 321 7.99 -13.34 -4.75
CA ILE A 321 9.17 -13.59 -3.93
C ILE A 321 10.40 -13.03 -4.63
N VAL A 322 11.28 -12.38 -3.86
CA VAL A 322 12.65 -12.05 -4.24
C VAL A 322 13.55 -12.38 -3.05
N LYS A 323 14.47 -13.33 -3.22
CA LYS A 323 15.21 -13.95 -2.10
C LYS A 323 16.14 -12.96 -1.41
N GLU A 324 16.68 -12.03 -2.17
CA GLU A 324 17.65 -11.01 -1.78
C GLU A 324 16.99 -9.89 -0.96
N GLN A 325 15.65 -9.83 -0.94
CA GLN A 325 14.89 -8.75 -0.32
C GLN A 325 14.11 -9.19 0.91
N SER A 326 14.55 -8.71 2.07
CA SER A 326 13.97 -9.05 3.38
C SER A 326 12.43 -8.94 3.45
N ALA A 327 11.84 -7.95 2.77
CA ALA A 327 10.39 -7.75 2.75
C ALA A 327 9.64 -8.71 1.80
N ALA A 328 10.32 -9.27 0.80
CA ALA A 328 9.77 -10.12 -0.25
C ALA A 328 10.34 -11.56 -0.22
N THR A 329 10.98 -11.98 0.87
CA THR A 329 11.40 -13.37 1.02
C THR A 329 10.21 -14.29 1.27
N LEU A 330 10.34 -15.57 0.90
CA LEU A 330 9.33 -16.59 1.22
C LEU A 330 9.04 -16.62 2.73
N GLU A 331 10.09 -16.62 3.56
CA GLU A 331 9.95 -16.63 5.02
C GLU A 331 9.11 -15.45 5.52
N ASN A 332 9.37 -14.23 5.02
CA ASN A 332 8.62 -13.06 5.43
C ASN A 332 7.15 -13.13 4.95
N MET A 333 6.91 -13.57 3.71
CA MET A 333 5.56 -13.75 3.16
C MET A 333 4.73 -14.74 3.98
N LEU A 334 5.33 -15.88 4.38
CA LEU A 334 4.68 -16.85 5.26
C LEU A 334 4.42 -16.28 6.66
N LYS A 335 5.40 -15.56 7.22
CA LYS A 335 5.29 -14.93 8.54
C LYS A 335 4.17 -13.89 8.63
N ILE A 336 3.90 -13.16 7.55
CA ILE A 336 2.79 -12.21 7.46
C ILE A 336 1.46 -12.84 7.03
N GLY A 337 1.41 -14.18 6.93
CA GLY A 337 0.18 -14.95 6.79
C GLY A 337 -0.21 -15.32 5.36
N PHE A 338 0.61 -14.99 4.35
CA PHE A 338 0.39 -15.48 2.99
C PHE A 338 0.84 -16.94 2.86
N ARG A 339 0.35 -17.61 1.82
CA ARG A 339 0.66 -19.02 1.54
C ARG A 339 1.30 -19.13 0.16
N LEU A 340 2.40 -19.88 0.09
CA LEU A 340 3.10 -20.15 -1.16
C LEU A 340 2.15 -20.72 -2.21
N ASN A 341 2.27 -20.24 -3.46
CA ASN A 341 1.45 -20.65 -4.60
C ASN A 341 -0.05 -20.38 -4.43
N GLN A 342 -0.44 -19.52 -3.49
CA GLN A 342 -1.82 -19.11 -3.29
C GLN A 342 -1.98 -17.61 -3.53
N THR A 343 -3.14 -17.23 -4.02
CA THR A 343 -3.58 -15.82 -4.05
C THR A 343 -4.19 -15.46 -2.68
N PRO A 344 -4.15 -14.19 -2.23
CA PRO A 344 -4.73 -13.81 -0.94
C PRO A 344 -6.17 -14.29 -0.78
N PRO A 345 -6.59 -14.67 0.45
CA PRO A 345 -7.86 -15.36 0.68
C PRO A 345 -9.10 -14.50 0.39
N PHE A 346 -8.95 -13.19 0.30
CA PHE A 346 -10.02 -12.25 -0.05
C PHE A 346 -10.13 -12.00 -1.56
N ALA A 347 -9.18 -12.46 -2.37
CA ALA A 347 -9.17 -12.22 -3.80
C ALA A 347 -10.26 -13.02 -4.51
N ASN A 348 -10.83 -12.45 -5.56
CA ASN A 348 -11.81 -13.14 -6.39
C ASN A 348 -11.15 -13.93 -7.54
N GLN A 349 -11.94 -14.69 -8.30
CA GLN A 349 -11.43 -15.57 -9.37
C GLN A 349 -10.69 -14.85 -10.52
N PHE A 350 -10.85 -13.52 -10.68
CA PHE A 350 -10.16 -12.71 -11.71
C PHE A 350 -8.93 -11.97 -11.17
N GLN A 351 -8.47 -12.37 -10.00
CA GLN A 351 -7.35 -11.78 -9.28
C GLN A 351 -6.37 -12.89 -8.96
N ARG A 352 -5.11 -12.75 -9.36
CA ARG A 352 -4.12 -13.83 -9.24
C ARG A 352 -2.76 -13.32 -8.81
N TRP A 353 -2.15 -14.03 -7.87
CA TRP A 353 -0.73 -13.93 -7.57
C TRP A 353 0.02 -15.12 -8.15
N VAL A 354 1.08 -14.81 -8.89
CA VAL A 354 1.97 -15.76 -9.55
C VAL A 354 3.32 -15.69 -8.84
N TRP A 355 3.68 -16.79 -8.18
CA TRP A 355 4.88 -16.90 -7.35
C TRP A 355 6.15 -17.25 -8.15
N LYS A 356 6.12 -16.99 -9.46
CA LYS A 356 7.22 -17.16 -10.41
C LYS A 356 7.68 -15.77 -10.89
N ASP A 357 8.89 -15.71 -11.43
CA ASP A 357 9.42 -14.50 -12.05
C ASP A 357 8.63 -14.07 -13.29
N ASP A 358 8.77 -12.80 -13.66
CA ASP A 358 8.07 -12.15 -14.76
C ASP A 358 8.77 -12.40 -16.11
N GLU A 359 9.04 -13.68 -16.39
CA GLU A 359 9.55 -14.13 -17.68
C GLU A 359 8.43 -14.20 -18.73
N GLU A 360 8.77 -13.97 -19.99
CA GLU A 360 7.80 -13.81 -21.08
C GLU A 360 6.86 -15.03 -21.22
N GLU A 361 7.40 -16.24 -21.14
CA GLU A 361 6.64 -17.50 -21.21
C GLU A 361 5.63 -17.58 -20.05
N ILE A 362 6.04 -17.17 -18.85
CA ILE A 362 5.20 -17.20 -17.66
C ILE A 362 4.10 -16.14 -17.77
N ILE A 363 4.45 -14.93 -18.20
CA ILE A 363 3.47 -13.85 -18.40
C ILE A 363 2.42 -14.30 -19.42
N SER A 364 2.85 -14.81 -20.58
CA SER A 364 1.97 -15.23 -21.67
C SER A 364 1.02 -16.35 -21.22
N ARG A 365 1.54 -17.41 -20.58
CA ARG A 365 0.72 -18.52 -20.07
C ARG A 365 -0.36 -18.06 -19.10
N GLU A 366 0.02 -17.22 -18.13
CA GLU A 366 -0.94 -16.75 -17.11
C GLU A 366 -1.95 -15.77 -17.69
N PHE A 367 -1.53 -14.93 -18.64
CA PHE A 367 -2.42 -14.08 -19.42
C PHE A 367 -3.46 -14.91 -20.17
N ASP A 368 -3.04 -15.89 -20.97
CA ASP A 368 -3.95 -16.73 -21.77
C ASP A 368 -4.95 -17.49 -20.88
N SER A 369 -4.48 -18.00 -19.73
CA SER A 369 -5.33 -18.64 -18.73
C SER A 369 -6.40 -17.70 -18.18
N MET A 370 -6.03 -16.46 -17.81
CA MET A 370 -6.97 -15.47 -17.30
C MET A 370 -7.91 -14.95 -18.39
N TYR A 371 -7.40 -14.76 -19.60
CA TYR A 371 -8.14 -14.32 -20.76
C TYR A 371 -9.25 -15.32 -21.10
N ALA A 372 -8.93 -16.61 -21.21
CA ALA A 372 -9.91 -17.66 -21.43
C ALA A 372 -11.00 -17.70 -20.32
N LEU A 373 -10.61 -17.49 -19.07
CA LEU A 373 -11.55 -17.42 -17.94
C LEU A 373 -12.53 -16.23 -18.08
N LEU A 374 -12.03 -15.07 -18.48
CA LEU A 374 -12.83 -13.86 -18.68
C LEU A 374 -13.81 -14.00 -19.86
N GLU A 375 -13.35 -14.55 -20.99
CA GLU A 375 -14.21 -14.76 -22.17
C GLU A 375 -15.32 -15.79 -21.89
N ASN A 376 -15.01 -16.89 -21.19
CA ASN A 376 -16.00 -17.89 -20.82
C ASN A 376 -17.14 -17.31 -19.96
N LYS A 377 -16.83 -16.39 -19.04
CA LYS A 377 -17.85 -15.71 -18.24
C LYS A 377 -18.72 -14.77 -19.08
N ASN A 378 -18.12 -14.00 -19.98
CA ASN A 378 -18.85 -13.07 -20.84
C ASN A 378 -19.85 -13.80 -21.74
N SER A 379 -19.46 -14.98 -22.26
CA SER A 379 -20.35 -15.83 -23.06
C SER A 379 -21.56 -16.33 -22.27
N ARG A 380 -21.36 -16.78 -21.01
CA ARG A 380 -22.45 -17.24 -20.14
C ARG A 380 -23.42 -16.12 -19.77
N GLN A 381 -22.92 -14.91 -19.51
CA GLN A 381 -23.77 -13.76 -19.20
C GLN A 381 -24.64 -13.33 -20.38
N LYS A 382 -24.09 -13.35 -21.61
CA LYS A 382 -24.87 -13.07 -22.83
C LYS A 382 -25.97 -14.12 -23.07
N GLN A 383 -25.67 -15.40 -22.85
CA GLN A 383 -26.66 -16.47 -22.98
C GLN A 383 -27.80 -16.31 -21.96
N SER A 384 -27.51 -15.98 -20.70
CA SER A 384 -28.56 -15.78 -19.68
C SER A 384 -29.46 -14.57 -19.94
N SER A 385 -28.96 -13.51 -20.57
CA SER A 385 -29.77 -12.32 -20.90
C SER A 385 -30.68 -12.54 -22.11
N ASN A 386 -30.31 -13.44 -23.02
CA ASN A 386 -31.11 -13.75 -24.22
C ASN A 386 -32.23 -14.77 -23.96
N THR A 387 -32.24 -15.44 -22.80
CA THR A 387 -33.31 -16.40 -22.41
C THR A 387 -34.44 -15.73 -21.62
N ILE A 388 -34.30 -14.45 -21.27
CA ILE A 388 -35.28 -13.69 -20.46
C ILE A 388 -36.03 -12.63 -21.32
N MET A 389 -35.66 -12.48 -22.59
CA MET A 389 -36.52 -11.88 -23.63
C MET A 389 -37.23 -12.99 -24.39
#